data_AF-A0A2V6TAC2-F1
#
_entry.id   AF-A0A2V6TAC2-F1
#
_cell.length_a   1.000
_cell.length_b   1.000
_cell.length_c   1.000
_cell.angle_alpha   90.00
_cell.angle_beta   90.00
_cell.angle_gamma   90.00
#
_symmetry.space_group_name_H-M   'P 1'
#
loop_
_entity.id
_entity.type
_entity.pdbx_description
1 polymer ?
#
loop_
_entity_poly.entity_id
_entity_poly.type
_entity_poly.pdbx_seq_one_letter_code
_entity_poly.pdbx_strand_id
1 'polypeptide(L)'
;MSPTSTTIVEYVARLPARLKLRPGVNKPLLVDAVGDPMVARQAARPKIGFSLPVRAWMEGHAGALGAMAQAANGLDRREVARLWSAFRAGRLHGSHAWALVVLGAAGGWGSGSTTSGSAGSSSTSRAAR
;
A
#
# COMPACT_ATOMS: atom_id res chain seq x y z
N MET A 1 -2.75 -4.71 38.15
CA MET A 1 -2.63 -5.68 37.02
C MET A 1 -3.23 -5.00 35.81
N SER A 2 -2.42 -4.56 34.85
CA SER A 2 -2.98 -3.93 33.63
C SER A 2 -3.75 -4.98 32.84
N PRO A 3 -5.02 -4.76 32.50
CA PRO A 3 -5.77 -5.70 31.70
C PRO A 3 -5.07 -5.84 30.34
N THR A 4 -4.82 -7.08 29.92
CA THR A 4 -4.30 -7.37 28.59
C THR A 4 -5.37 -7.03 27.55
N SER A 5 -4.95 -6.79 26.30
CA SER A 5 -5.85 -6.48 25.19
C SER A 5 -7.00 -7.49 25.07
N THR A 6 -6.75 -8.77 25.35
CA THR A 6 -7.72 -9.86 25.27
C THR A 6 -8.88 -9.70 26.27
N THR A 7 -8.60 -9.36 27.54
CA THR A 7 -9.65 -9.21 28.56
C THR A 7 -10.65 -8.10 28.19
N ILE A 8 -10.17 -7.01 27.61
CA ILE A 8 -11.04 -5.91 27.15
C ILE A 8 -11.92 -6.37 25.98
N VAL A 9 -11.36 -7.12 25.04
CA VAL A 9 -12.11 -7.66 23.89
C VAL A 9 -13.23 -8.58 24.36
N GLU A 10 -12.94 -9.51 25.26
CA GLU A 10 -13.94 -10.45 25.79
C GLU A 10 -15.06 -9.73 26.55
N TYR A 11 -14.71 -8.74 27.37
CA TYR A 11 -15.69 -7.93 28.10
C TYR A 11 -16.59 -7.14 27.14
N VAL A 12 -15.97 -6.38 26.22
CA VAL A 12 -16.72 -5.54 25.27
C VAL A 12 -17.57 -6.41 24.34
N ALA A 13 -17.11 -7.60 23.93
CA ALA A 13 -17.87 -8.52 23.09
C ALA A 13 -19.22 -8.91 23.70
N ARG A 14 -19.28 -9.11 25.03
CA ARG A 14 -20.50 -9.52 25.75
C ARG A 14 -21.51 -8.38 25.98
N LEU A 15 -21.12 -7.12 25.75
CA LEU A 15 -22.01 -5.98 25.98
C LEU A 15 -23.16 -5.91 24.96
N PRO A 16 -24.39 -5.54 25.41
CA PRO A 16 -25.54 -5.35 24.52
C PRO A 16 -25.26 -4.38 23.37
N ALA A 17 -25.72 -4.72 22.15
CA ALA A 17 -25.49 -3.91 20.95
C ALA A 17 -26.00 -2.47 21.08
N ARG A 18 -27.12 -2.24 21.80
CA ARG A 18 -27.67 -0.90 22.07
C ARG A 18 -26.68 0.05 22.75
N LEU A 19 -25.71 -0.46 23.49
CA LEU A 19 -24.67 0.35 24.14
C LEU A 19 -23.57 0.77 23.15
N LYS A 20 -23.42 0.05 22.05
CA LYS A 20 -22.38 0.27 21.03
C LYS A 20 -22.89 1.12 19.86
N LEU A 21 -24.20 1.36 19.78
CA LEU A 21 -24.84 1.99 18.63
C LEU A 21 -25.58 3.26 19.08
N ARG A 22 -25.15 4.39 18.53
CA ARG A 22 -25.82 5.69 18.64
C ARG A 22 -25.75 6.35 17.26
N PRO A 23 -26.88 6.76 16.66
CA PRO A 23 -26.86 7.41 15.35
C PRO A 23 -25.91 8.61 15.33
N GLY A 24 -25.07 8.71 14.30
CA GLY A 24 -24.15 9.83 14.11
C GLY A 24 -22.92 9.86 15.04
N VAL A 25 -22.75 8.90 15.95
CA VAL A 25 -21.58 8.84 16.85
C VAL A 25 -20.85 7.52 16.66
N ASN A 26 -19.58 7.60 16.26
CA ASN A 26 -18.70 6.44 16.18
C ASN A 26 -18.26 6.00 17.58
N LYS A 27 -18.46 4.72 17.91
CA LYS A 27 -18.01 4.09 19.17
C LYS A 27 -18.50 4.83 20.43
N PRO A 28 -19.83 5.07 20.59
CA PRO A 28 -20.39 5.91 21.66
C PRO A 28 -19.96 5.47 23.06
N LEU A 29 -19.93 4.17 23.37
CA LEU A 29 -19.47 3.68 24.67
C LEU A 29 -18.03 4.09 25.00
N LEU A 30 -17.13 4.09 24.00
CA LEU A 30 -15.75 4.51 24.20
C LEU A 30 -15.66 6.02 24.40
N VAL A 31 -16.45 6.79 23.65
CA VAL A 31 -16.50 8.26 23.77
C VAL A 31 -16.98 8.65 25.16
N ASP A 32 -18.08 8.05 25.61
CA ASP A 32 -18.67 8.31 26.92
C ASP A 32 -17.70 7.90 28.05
N ALA A 33 -16.96 6.78 27.89
CA ALA A 33 -15.97 6.32 28.88
C ALA A 33 -14.72 7.21 28.95
N VAL A 34 -14.32 7.84 27.85
CA VAL A 34 -13.16 8.75 27.83
C VAL A 34 -13.53 10.14 28.34
N GLY A 35 -14.73 10.65 28.01
CA GLY A 35 -15.21 11.94 28.50
C GLY A 35 -14.47 13.17 27.96
N ASP A 36 -13.62 13.00 26.95
CA ASP A 36 -12.78 14.07 26.40
C ASP A 36 -13.51 14.82 25.24
N PRO A 37 -13.58 16.16 25.27
CA PRO A 37 -14.25 16.96 24.24
C PRO A 37 -13.66 16.81 22.83
N MET A 38 -12.34 16.62 22.71
CA MET A 38 -11.68 16.34 21.42
C MET A 38 -12.13 14.99 20.87
N VAL A 39 -12.21 13.97 21.72
CA VAL A 39 -12.67 12.62 21.33
C VAL A 39 -14.14 12.67 20.90
N ALA A 40 -14.99 13.38 21.63
CA ALA A 40 -16.39 13.59 21.26
C ALA A 40 -16.53 14.26 19.88
N ARG A 41 -15.73 15.31 19.61
CA ARG A 41 -15.71 15.99 18.31
C ARG A 41 -15.28 15.06 17.17
N GLN A 42 -14.26 14.23 17.38
CA GLN A 42 -13.81 13.29 16.35
C GLN A 42 -14.78 12.14 16.12
N ALA A 43 -15.47 11.69 17.17
CA ALA A 43 -16.45 10.61 17.07
C ALA A 43 -17.68 10.99 16.23
N ALA A 44 -18.01 12.28 16.16
CA ALA A 44 -19.10 12.80 15.31
C ALA A 44 -18.75 12.82 13.80
N ARG A 45 -17.48 12.61 13.43
CA ARG A 45 -17.09 12.56 12.01
C ARG A 45 -17.61 11.27 11.35
N PRO A 46 -17.99 11.30 10.06
CA PRO A 46 -18.31 10.09 9.32
C PRO A 46 -17.15 9.09 9.40
N LYS A 47 -17.49 7.80 9.44
CA LYS A 47 -16.49 6.74 9.39
C LYS A 47 -15.71 6.84 8.08
N ILE A 48 -14.44 7.17 8.19
CA ILE A 48 -13.52 7.11 7.07
C ILE A 48 -12.86 5.74 7.05
N GLY A 49 -12.67 5.18 5.85
CA GLY A 49 -11.79 4.03 5.68
C GLY A 49 -10.36 4.39 6.05
N PHE A 50 -9.51 3.37 6.17
CA PHE A 50 -8.09 3.59 6.30
C PHE A 50 -7.52 4.03 4.94
N SER A 51 -7.41 5.35 4.75
CA SER A 51 -6.70 5.91 3.60
C SER A 51 -5.24 6.05 3.97
N LEU A 52 -4.40 5.12 3.51
CA LEU A 52 -2.97 5.32 3.54
C LEU A 52 -2.61 6.54 2.66
N PRO A 53 -1.68 7.42 3.07
CA PRO A 53 -1.19 8.52 2.25
C PRO A 53 -0.29 8.02 1.10
N VAL A 54 -0.57 6.85 0.55
CA VAL A 54 0.21 6.21 -0.53
C VAL A 54 0.34 7.15 -1.71
N ARG A 55 -0.69 7.94 -1.99
CA ARG A 55 -0.67 8.90 -3.09
C ARG A 55 0.47 9.92 -2.94
N ALA A 56 0.60 10.57 -1.79
CA ALA A 56 1.64 11.57 -1.57
C ALA A 56 3.05 10.95 -1.69
N TRP A 57 3.21 9.74 -1.14
CA TRP A 57 4.44 8.97 -1.29
C TRP A 57 4.73 8.58 -2.76
N MET A 58 3.72 8.13 -3.49
CA MET A 58 3.84 7.75 -4.92
C MET A 58 4.15 8.96 -5.81
N GLU A 59 3.59 10.13 -5.52
CA GLU A 59 3.88 11.36 -6.24
C GLU A 59 5.36 11.75 -6.11
N GLY A 60 5.95 11.57 -4.92
CA GLY A 60 7.39 11.77 -4.68
C GLY A 60 8.30 10.80 -5.45
N HIS A 61 7.78 9.63 -5.84
CA HIS A 61 8.54 8.60 -6.57
C HIS A 61 7.99 8.35 -7.98
N ALA A 62 7.24 9.31 -8.54
CA ALA A 62 6.43 9.10 -9.74
C ALA A 62 7.24 8.70 -10.99
N GLY A 63 8.52 9.08 -11.07
CA GLY A 63 9.42 8.66 -12.14
C GLY A 63 9.70 7.16 -12.10
N ALA A 64 10.26 6.69 -10.98
CA ALA A 64 10.62 5.28 -10.78
C ALA A 64 9.38 4.37 -10.83
N LEU A 65 8.32 4.74 -10.11
CA LEU A 65 7.07 3.98 -10.10
C LEU A 65 6.38 3.98 -11.47
N GLY A 66 6.48 5.07 -12.23
CA GLY A 66 5.94 5.14 -13.58
C GLY A 66 6.68 4.20 -14.54
N ALA A 67 8.01 4.15 -14.46
CA ALA A 67 8.81 3.21 -15.22
C ALA A 67 8.47 1.75 -14.86
N MET A 68 8.31 1.45 -13.57
CA MET A 68 7.87 0.14 -13.11
C MET A 68 6.47 -0.20 -13.66
N ALA A 69 5.51 0.70 -13.56
CA ALA A 69 4.17 0.49 -14.12
C ALA A 69 4.22 0.19 -15.62
N GLN A 70 5.07 0.89 -16.39
CA GLN A 70 5.26 0.65 -17.83
C GLN A 70 5.91 -0.70 -18.15
N ALA A 71 6.63 -1.30 -17.20
CA ALA A 71 7.24 -2.62 -17.35
C ALA A 71 6.23 -3.77 -17.14
N ALA A 72 4.94 -3.48 -16.87
CA ALA A 72 3.91 -4.48 -16.70
C ALA A 72 3.71 -5.31 -17.97
N ASN A 73 4.19 -6.55 -17.93
CA ASN A 73 4.06 -7.49 -19.05
C ASN A 73 2.60 -7.95 -19.19
N GLY A 74 2.14 -8.16 -20.42
CA GLY A 74 0.77 -8.57 -20.72
C GLY A 74 -0.29 -7.47 -20.63
N LEU A 75 0.08 -6.21 -20.35
CA LEU A 75 -0.82 -5.06 -20.41
C LEU A 75 -0.50 -4.16 -21.62
N ASP A 76 -1.53 -3.51 -22.17
CA ASP A 76 -1.32 -2.49 -23.21
C ASP A 76 -0.59 -1.28 -22.63
N ARG A 77 0.65 -1.06 -23.09
CA ARG A 77 1.50 0.07 -22.67
C ARG A 77 0.84 1.43 -22.84
N ARG A 78 0.04 1.61 -23.89
CA ARG A 78 -0.67 2.89 -24.13
C ARG A 78 -1.70 3.14 -23.05
N GLU A 79 -2.44 2.09 -22.68
CA GLU A 79 -3.44 2.17 -21.63
C GLU A 79 -2.81 2.37 -20.24
N VAL A 80 -1.70 1.68 -19.96
CA VAL A 80 -0.91 1.91 -18.75
C VAL A 80 -0.42 3.37 -18.68
N ALA A 81 0.09 3.92 -19.78
CA ALA A 81 0.55 5.31 -19.83
C ALA A 81 -0.59 6.31 -19.61
N ARG A 82 -1.78 6.03 -20.18
CA ARG A 82 -2.99 6.82 -20.01
C ARG A 82 -3.45 6.82 -18.55
N LEU A 83 -3.51 5.64 -17.92
CA LEU A 83 -3.90 5.48 -16.52
C LEU A 83 -2.88 6.13 -15.56
N TRP A 84 -1.58 5.96 -15.83
CA TRP A 84 -0.52 6.62 -15.05
C TRP A 84 -0.64 8.15 -15.13
N SER A 85 -0.89 8.69 -16.33
CA SER A 85 -1.12 10.12 -16.53
C SER A 85 -2.39 10.60 -15.83
N ALA A 86 -3.46 9.79 -15.83
CA ALA A 86 -4.69 10.10 -15.09
C ALA A 86 -4.45 10.13 -13.57
N PHE A 87 -3.62 9.23 -13.03
CA PHE A 87 -3.19 9.27 -11.63
C PHE A 87 -2.41 10.53 -11.30
N ARG A 88 -1.41 10.89 -12.13
CA ARG A 88 -0.63 12.13 -11.95
C ARG A 88 -1.49 13.39 -12.02
N ALA A 89 -2.53 13.39 -12.85
CA ALA A 89 -3.51 14.47 -12.95
C ALA A 89 -4.56 14.46 -11.82
N GLY A 90 -4.47 13.50 -10.88
CA GLY A 90 -5.42 13.34 -9.79
C GLY A 90 -6.82 12.85 -10.18
N ARG A 91 -6.97 12.33 -11.39
CA ARG A 91 -8.22 11.78 -11.93
C ARG A 91 -8.36 10.27 -11.73
N LEU A 92 -7.39 9.63 -11.08
CA LEU A 92 -7.40 8.20 -10.77
C LEU A 92 -6.99 7.98 -9.31
N HIS A 93 -7.69 7.07 -8.62
CA HIS A 93 -7.37 6.70 -7.25
C HIS A 93 -6.00 6.00 -7.16
N GLY A 94 -5.23 6.28 -6.10
CA GLY A 94 -3.86 5.77 -5.95
C GLY A 94 -3.76 4.25 -5.92
N SER A 95 -4.81 3.56 -5.47
CA SER A 95 -4.86 2.09 -5.49
C SER A 95 -4.76 1.49 -6.90
N HIS A 96 -5.36 2.12 -7.91
CA HIS A 96 -5.26 1.63 -9.30
C HIS A 96 -3.86 1.85 -9.87
N ALA A 97 -3.27 3.02 -9.64
CA ALA A 97 -1.90 3.29 -10.05
C ALA A 97 -0.91 2.34 -9.35
N TRP A 98 -1.14 2.03 -8.08
CA TRP A 98 -0.34 1.08 -7.32
C TRP A 98 -0.43 -0.34 -7.88
N ALA A 99 -1.61 -0.79 -8.28
CA ALA A 99 -1.77 -2.10 -8.92
C ALA A 99 -0.91 -2.22 -10.19
N LEU A 100 -0.84 -1.17 -11.03
CA LEU A 100 0.02 -1.16 -12.21
C LEU A 100 1.50 -1.28 -11.86
N VAL A 101 1.95 -0.59 -10.80
CA VAL A 101 3.33 -0.71 -10.30
C VAL A 101 3.63 -2.13 -9.84
N VAL A 102 2.72 -2.76 -9.08
CA VAL A 102 2.90 -4.12 -8.57
C VAL A 102 2.97 -5.13 -9.71
N LEU A 103 2.08 -5.02 -10.70
CA LEU A 103 2.10 -5.87 -11.89
C LEU A 103 3.39 -5.68 -12.71
N GLY A 104 3.85 -4.44 -12.81
CA GLY A 104 5.14 -4.07 -13.39
C GLY A 104 6.33 -4.72 -12.70
N ALA A 105 6.37 -4.64 -11.37
CA ALA A 105 7.41 -5.24 -10.55
C ALA A 105 7.39 -6.77 -10.63
N ALA A 106 6.20 -7.37 -10.64
CA ALA A 106 6.01 -8.82 -10.73
C ALA A 106 6.34 -9.37 -12.13
N GLY A 107 6.29 -8.54 -13.18
CA GLY A 107 6.69 -8.91 -14.55
C GLY A 107 8.15 -9.37 -14.69
N GLY A 108 8.99 -9.10 -13.69
CA GLY A 108 10.35 -9.65 -13.60
C GLY A 108 10.44 -11.09 -13.08
N TRP A 109 9.35 -11.69 -12.58
CA TRP A 109 9.35 -13.03 -12.00
C TRP A 109 9.20 -14.18 -13.02
N GLY A 110 9.20 -13.89 -14.32
CA GLY A 110 8.94 -14.87 -15.38
C GLY A 110 10.05 -15.07 -16.42
N SER A 111 11.08 -14.21 -16.49
CA SER A 111 12.20 -14.43 -17.41
C SER A 111 13.38 -15.02 -16.65
N GLY A 112 13.51 -16.35 -16.67
CA GLY A 112 14.74 -17.01 -16.26
C GLY A 112 15.91 -16.44 -17.05
N SER A 113 16.76 -15.66 -16.39
CA SER A 113 18.08 -15.34 -16.92
C SER A 113 18.93 -16.60 -16.83
N THR A 114 18.92 -17.41 -17.88
CA THR A 114 20.03 -18.33 -18.15
C THR A 114 21.25 -17.47 -18.44
N THR A 115 22.00 -17.15 -17.39
CA THR A 115 23.34 -16.60 -17.50
C THR A 115 24.22 -17.67 -18.14
N SER A 116 24.28 -17.74 -19.47
CA SER A 116 25.32 -18.53 -20.14
C SER A 116 26.65 -17.80 -19.94
N GLY A 117 27.44 -18.27 -18.98
CA GLY A 117 28.79 -17.79 -18.76
C GLY A 117 29.63 -17.99 -20.02
N SER A 118 30.08 -16.88 -20.64
CA SER A 118 31.15 -16.95 -21.62
C SER A 118 32.45 -17.29 -20.88
N ALA A 119 32.91 -18.52 -21.02
CA ALA A 119 34.24 -18.95 -20.62
C ALA A 119 35.28 -18.11 -21.39
N GLY A 120 35.85 -17.11 -20.74
CA GLY A 120 37.06 -16.43 -21.21
C GLY A 120 38.23 -17.40 -21.05
N SER A 121 38.68 -17.99 -22.14
CA SER A 121 39.90 -18.78 -22.21
C SER A 121 41.11 -17.88 -22.02
N SER A 122 41.91 -18.22 -21.02
CA SER A 122 43.23 -17.69 -20.68
C SER A 122 44.26 -17.94 -21.80
N SER A 123 45.05 -16.92 -22.14
CA SER A 123 46.35 -17.10 -22.80
C SER A 123 47.44 -16.39 -21.99
N THR A 124 48.17 -17.17 -21.21
CA THR A 124 49.42 -16.78 -20.56
C THR A 124 50.54 -16.82 -21.59
N SER A 125 51.13 -15.67 -21.97
CA SER A 125 52.40 -15.64 -22.69
C SER A 125 53.55 -15.35 -21.72
N ARG A 126 54.26 -16.41 -21.37
CA ARG A 126 55.59 -16.39 -20.74
C ARG A 126 56.62 -16.21 -21.85
N ALA A 127 57.36 -15.11 -21.84
CA ALA A 127 58.54 -14.93 -22.67
C ALA A 127 59.74 -14.56 -21.77
N ALA A 128 60.71 -15.48 -21.75
CA ALA A 128 62.02 -15.31 -21.17
C ALA A 128 62.96 -14.73 -22.23
N ARG A 129 63.78 -13.75 -21.86
CA ARG A 129 65.22 -13.64 -22.17
C ARG A 129 65.80 -12.38 -21.55
#